data_AF-A0A6B9FLZ1-F1
#
_entry.id   AF-A0A6B9FLZ1-F1
#
_cell.length_a   1.000
_cell.length_b   1.000
_cell.length_c   1.000
_cell.angle_alpha   90.00
_cell.angle_beta   90.00
_cell.angle_gamma   90.00
#
_symmetry.space_group_name_H-M   'P 1'
#
loop_
_entity.id
_entity.type
_entity.pdbx_description
1 polymer ?
#
loop_
_entity_poly.entity_id
_entity_poly.type
_entity_poly.pdbx_seq_one_letter_code
_entity_poly.pdbx_strand_id
1 'polypeptide(L)'
;MSLPPDTAALAAPALSPETPIALALVPSPTRLILRRGLRHTGFLIGAGILALIVLAALAAPLIAPHDPYAQDVSRRLIPPVWQAKGTWAHVLGTDKLGRDYLSRLLYGGQISLLIGISAALISGLIGTTLGLCAGYFGGWVDSVVSYIVTTRLAMPVVLVALAMAALVGGSLKVVVLVLGFLLWDRFAVVTRAATQQIRNQDFVSAARAAGLTDLRIIRQEILPNIMNALIVVATLEMAHAILLEAALSFLGLGVQPPLPSWGLMIAEGKQYMFFQPWVITIPGVALLLLVLAINLLGDGLRDITAPEARH
;
A
#
# COMPACT_ATOMS: atom_id res chain seq x y z
N MET A 1 -71.48 -50.48 43.92
CA MET A 1 -71.92 -50.04 42.58
C MET A 1 -71.73 -48.54 42.56
N SER A 2 -70.78 -47.90 41.88
CA SER A 2 -69.86 -48.25 40.79
C SER A 2 -68.75 -47.17 40.80
N LEU A 3 -67.48 -47.57 40.67
CA LEU A 3 -66.38 -46.65 40.35
C LEU A 3 -66.60 -46.04 38.95
N PRO A 4 -66.32 -44.76 38.70
CA PRO A 4 -66.03 -44.29 37.34
C PRO A 4 -64.54 -44.47 37.01
N PRO A 5 -64.21 -44.90 35.78
CA PRO A 5 -62.85 -44.92 35.26
C PRO A 5 -62.49 -43.52 34.72
N ASP A 6 -61.21 -43.16 34.77
CA ASP A 6 -60.43 -42.70 33.60
C ASP A 6 -59.14 -42.02 34.06
N THR A 7 -58.08 -42.82 34.03
CA THR A 7 -56.71 -42.34 33.91
C THR A 7 -56.56 -41.68 32.54
N ALA A 8 -56.74 -40.36 32.47
CA ALA A 8 -56.35 -39.59 31.29
C ALA A 8 -54.81 -39.57 31.21
N ALA A 9 -54.26 -40.49 30.42
CA ALA A 9 -52.88 -40.47 29.99
C ALA A 9 -52.62 -39.16 29.22
N LEU A 10 -51.76 -38.31 29.79
CA LEU A 10 -51.17 -37.16 29.10
C LEU A 10 -50.36 -37.69 27.90
N ALA A 11 -50.97 -37.66 26.71
CA ALA A 11 -50.26 -37.88 25.47
C ALA A 11 -49.27 -36.73 25.26
N ALA A 12 -47.97 -37.03 25.36
CA ALA A 12 -46.92 -36.12 24.94
C ALA A 12 -47.09 -35.79 23.44
N PRO A 13 -46.90 -34.53 23.01
CA PRO A 13 -47.02 -34.19 21.61
C PRO A 13 -45.93 -34.93 20.82
N ALA A 14 -46.34 -35.65 19.78
CA ALA A 14 -45.43 -36.32 18.87
C ALA A 14 -44.51 -35.26 18.21
N LEU A 15 -43.21 -35.33 18.51
CA LEU A 15 -42.19 -34.54 17.83
C LEU A 15 -42.24 -34.88 16.34
N SER A 16 -42.63 -33.91 15.52
CA SER A 16 -42.51 -33.99 14.06
C SER A 16 -41.05 -34.26 13.68
N PRO A 17 -40.78 -35.11 12.67
CA PRO A 17 -39.42 -35.41 12.27
C PRO A 17 -38.72 -34.11 11.85
N GLU A 18 -37.65 -33.76 12.56
CA GLU A 18 -36.83 -32.59 12.24
C GLU A 18 -36.38 -32.71 10.78
N THR A 19 -36.88 -31.80 9.93
CA THR A 19 -36.32 -31.58 8.61
C THR A 19 -34.82 -31.39 8.81
N PRO A 20 -33.93 -32.23 8.22
CA PRO A 20 -32.51 -32.04 8.39
C PRO A 20 -32.21 -30.64 7.88
N ILE A 21 -31.84 -29.74 8.79
CA ILE A 21 -31.36 -28.40 8.46
C ILE A 21 -30.16 -28.67 7.56
N ALA A 22 -30.34 -28.50 6.26
CA ALA A 22 -29.27 -28.59 5.29
C ALA A 22 -28.20 -27.63 5.84
N LEU A 23 -27.11 -28.21 6.31
CA LEU A 23 -25.98 -27.50 6.89
C LEU A 23 -25.45 -26.61 5.78
N ALA A 24 -26.01 -25.40 5.66
CA ALA A 24 -25.65 -24.46 4.64
C ALA A 24 -24.15 -24.22 4.84
N LEU A 25 -23.34 -24.81 3.96
CA LEU A 25 -21.88 -24.71 4.00
C LEU A 25 -21.55 -23.23 4.06
N VAL A 26 -21.25 -22.73 5.27
CA VAL A 26 -20.88 -21.34 5.48
C VAL A 26 -19.66 -21.12 4.58
N PRO A 27 -19.76 -20.28 3.54
CA PRO A 27 -18.67 -20.12 2.60
C PRO A 27 -17.44 -19.65 3.37
N SER A 28 -16.28 -20.21 3.03
CA SER A 28 -15.04 -19.88 3.73
C SER A 28 -14.81 -18.36 3.71
N PRO A 29 -14.28 -17.77 4.79
CA PRO A 29 -14.08 -16.33 4.90
C PRO A 29 -13.27 -15.75 3.72
N THR A 30 -12.32 -16.54 3.19
CA THR A 30 -11.55 -16.21 1.98
C THR A 30 -12.42 -16.11 0.72
N ARG A 31 -13.38 -17.02 0.53
CA ARG A 31 -14.30 -16.98 -0.64
C ARG A 31 -15.25 -15.79 -0.57
N LEU A 32 -15.64 -15.37 0.63
CA LEU A 32 -16.47 -14.17 0.84
C LEU A 32 -15.70 -12.89 0.49
N ILE A 33 -14.47 -12.75 0.97
CA ILE A 33 -13.57 -11.63 0.65
C ILE A 33 -13.31 -11.57 -0.86
N LEU A 34 -13.01 -12.71 -1.49
CA LEU A 34 -12.77 -12.77 -2.93
C LEU A 34 -14.01 -12.35 -3.73
N ARG A 35 -15.19 -12.85 -3.36
CA ARG A 35 -16.46 -12.50 -4.02
C ARG A 35 -16.82 -11.04 -3.85
N ARG A 36 -16.54 -10.44 -2.68
CA ARG A 36 -16.73 -9.01 -2.42
C ARG A 36 -15.76 -8.17 -3.26
N GLY A 37 -14.49 -8.58 -3.34
CA GLY A 37 -13.49 -7.90 -4.18
C GLY A 37 -13.84 -7.90 -5.66
N LEU A 38 -14.33 -9.03 -6.18
CA LEU A 38 -14.79 -9.13 -7.57
C LEU A 38 -16.04 -8.28 -7.89
N ARG A 39 -16.75 -7.76 -6.88
CA ARG A 39 -17.90 -6.87 -7.07
C ARG A 39 -17.55 -5.41 -6.82
N HIS A 40 -16.37 -5.13 -6.29
CA HIS A 40 -15.95 -3.78 -5.95
C HIS A 40 -15.22 -3.13 -7.12
N THR A 41 -15.90 -2.22 -7.83
CA THR A 41 -15.39 -1.60 -9.06
C THR A 41 -14.07 -0.85 -8.85
N GLY A 42 -13.94 -0.07 -7.76
CA GLY A 42 -12.72 0.67 -7.44
C GLY A 42 -11.50 -0.26 -7.28
N PHE A 43 -11.60 -1.23 -6.37
CA PHE A 43 -10.65 -2.34 -6.22
C PHE A 43 -10.23 -2.97 -7.54
N LEU A 44 -11.16 -3.38 -8.42
CA LEU A 44 -10.81 -4.04 -9.68
C LEU A 44 -10.05 -3.13 -10.64
N ILE A 45 -10.47 -1.88 -10.77
CA ILE A 45 -9.78 -0.89 -11.61
C ILE A 45 -8.37 -0.64 -11.05
N GLY A 46 -8.25 -0.37 -9.75
CA GLY A 46 -6.98 -0.15 -9.09
C GLY A 46 -6.04 -1.35 -9.21
N ALA A 47 -6.53 -2.55 -8.92
CA ALA A 47 -5.77 -3.79 -9.05
C ALA A 47 -5.33 -4.03 -10.49
N GLY A 48 -6.21 -3.80 -11.48
CA GLY A 48 -5.90 -3.98 -12.90
C GLY A 48 -4.81 -3.01 -13.39
N ILE A 49 -4.93 -1.73 -13.07
CA ILE A 49 -3.93 -0.71 -13.44
C ILE A 49 -2.60 -1.00 -12.74
N LEU A 50 -2.61 -1.29 -11.43
CA LEU A 50 -1.39 -1.60 -10.69
C LEU A 50 -0.74 -2.87 -11.23
N ALA A 51 -1.51 -3.92 -11.51
CA ALA A 51 -0.99 -5.15 -12.10
C ALA A 51 -0.33 -4.88 -13.46
N LEU A 52 -0.96 -4.08 -14.33
CA LEU A 52 -0.38 -3.70 -15.60
C LEU A 52 0.95 -2.95 -15.42
N ILE A 53 1.02 -1.99 -14.50
CA ILE A 53 2.24 -1.22 -14.22
C ILE A 53 3.35 -2.14 -13.66
N VAL A 54 3.02 -2.99 -12.70
CA VAL A 54 3.97 -3.94 -12.10
C VAL A 54 4.48 -4.92 -13.16
N LEU A 55 3.60 -5.48 -13.98
CA LEU A 55 3.99 -6.39 -15.06
C LEU A 55 4.87 -5.68 -16.09
N ALA A 56 4.52 -4.47 -16.51
CA ALA A 56 5.34 -3.67 -17.44
C ALA A 56 6.72 -3.34 -16.85
N ALA A 57 6.78 -2.98 -15.57
CA ALA A 57 8.04 -2.69 -14.88
C ALA A 57 8.90 -3.96 -14.72
N LEU A 58 8.33 -5.09 -14.31
CA LEU A 58 9.07 -6.36 -14.17
C LEU A 58 9.52 -6.92 -15.52
N ALA A 59 8.69 -6.79 -16.55
CA ALA A 59 9.02 -7.20 -17.91
C ALA A 59 9.96 -6.24 -18.63
N ALA A 60 10.32 -5.08 -18.05
CA ALA A 60 11.15 -4.07 -18.67
C ALA A 60 12.44 -4.61 -19.31
N PRO A 61 13.21 -5.53 -18.69
CA PRO A 61 14.41 -6.10 -19.33
C PRO A 61 14.13 -6.91 -20.60
N LEU A 62 12.89 -7.37 -20.80
CA LEU A 62 12.47 -8.16 -21.96
C LEU A 62 11.77 -7.31 -23.02
N ILE A 63 11.00 -6.29 -22.61
CA ILE A 63 10.17 -5.49 -23.53
C ILE A 63 10.76 -4.12 -23.86
N ALA A 64 11.78 -3.66 -23.14
CA ALA A 64 12.41 -2.38 -23.43
C ALA A 64 13.13 -2.44 -24.80
N PRO A 65 12.83 -1.50 -25.72
CA PRO A 65 13.39 -1.55 -27.08
C PRO A 65 14.89 -1.19 -27.11
N HIS A 66 15.35 -0.40 -26.15
CA HIS A 66 16.73 0.11 -26.07
C HIS A 66 17.26 0.07 -24.63
N ASP A 67 18.58 0.19 -24.45
CA ASP A 67 19.18 0.40 -23.14
C ASP A 67 18.71 1.76 -22.55
N PRO A 68 18.08 1.79 -21.35
CA PRO A 68 17.61 3.03 -20.71
C PRO A 68 18.75 4.01 -20.32
N TYR A 69 20.00 3.55 -20.33
CA TYR A 69 21.18 4.32 -19.96
C TYR A 69 22.01 4.78 -21.16
N ALA A 70 21.84 4.16 -22.33
CA ALA A 70 22.59 4.51 -23.53
C ALA A 70 22.24 5.93 -24.00
N GLN A 71 23.26 6.77 -24.15
CA GLN A 71 23.13 8.18 -24.53
C GLN A 71 23.60 8.40 -25.97
N ASP A 72 22.81 9.14 -26.73
CA ASP A 72 23.16 9.63 -28.06
C ASP A 72 22.70 11.08 -28.21
N VAL A 73 23.58 12.03 -27.89
CA VAL A 73 23.26 13.47 -27.88
C VAL A 73 22.85 13.98 -29.27
N SER A 74 23.27 13.31 -30.35
CA SER A 74 22.83 13.65 -31.71
C SER A 74 21.33 13.42 -31.92
N ARG A 75 20.74 12.53 -31.12
CA ARG A 75 19.32 12.14 -31.14
C ARG A 75 18.54 12.69 -29.96
N ARG A 76 18.95 13.84 -29.40
CA ARG A 76 18.24 14.46 -28.28
C ARG A 76 16.85 14.97 -28.68
N LEU A 77 15.88 14.80 -27.79
CA LEU A 77 14.55 15.41 -27.86
C LEU A 77 13.79 15.10 -29.16
N ILE A 78 13.96 13.88 -29.68
CA ILE A 78 13.13 13.35 -30.76
C ILE A 78 11.71 13.22 -30.21
N PRO A 79 10.70 13.76 -30.90
CA PRO A 79 9.34 13.66 -30.40
C PRO A 79 8.78 12.24 -30.56
N PRO A 80 7.69 11.92 -29.88
CA PRO A 80 7.03 10.62 -30.01
C PRO A 80 6.43 10.41 -31.40
N VAL A 81 6.12 9.16 -31.74
CA VAL A 81 5.62 8.75 -33.08
C VAL A 81 4.36 9.47 -33.55
N TRP A 82 3.54 9.99 -32.64
CA TRP A 82 2.33 10.74 -32.98
C TRP A 82 2.58 12.20 -33.39
N GLN A 83 3.83 12.66 -33.41
CA GLN A 83 4.22 13.99 -33.90
C GLN A 83 4.99 13.89 -35.22
N ALA A 84 4.97 14.96 -36.02
CA ALA A 84 5.50 14.98 -37.39
C ALA A 84 6.98 14.59 -37.56
N LYS A 85 7.80 14.73 -36.51
CA LYS A 85 9.24 14.35 -36.52
C LYS A 85 9.54 13.10 -35.70
N GLY A 86 8.50 12.34 -35.31
CA GLY A 86 8.63 11.12 -34.52
C GLY A 86 9.12 9.95 -35.35
N THR A 87 9.67 8.93 -34.67
CA THR A 87 10.19 7.72 -35.32
C THR A 87 9.79 6.48 -34.53
N TRP A 88 9.46 5.40 -35.22
CA TRP A 88 9.15 4.10 -34.60
C TRP A 88 10.34 3.49 -33.86
N ALA A 89 11.56 3.93 -34.16
CA ALA A 89 12.73 3.56 -33.38
C ALA A 89 12.62 4.05 -31.92
N HIS A 90 11.98 5.18 -31.67
CA HIS A 90 11.79 5.73 -30.33
C HIS A 90 10.32 6.07 -30.14
N VAL A 91 9.51 5.06 -29.79
CA VAL A 91 8.03 5.15 -29.75
C VAL A 91 7.54 6.34 -28.92
N LEU A 92 8.10 6.53 -27.72
CA LEU A 92 7.79 7.66 -26.84
C LEU A 92 8.76 8.84 -27.00
N GLY A 93 9.59 8.82 -28.03
CA GLY A 93 10.64 9.81 -28.27
C GLY A 93 11.91 9.55 -27.46
N THR A 94 12.77 10.57 -27.38
CA THR A 94 14.01 10.56 -26.61
C THR A 94 14.08 11.75 -25.65
N ASP A 95 14.91 11.65 -24.61
CA ASP A 95 15.14 12.76 -23.69
C ASP A 95 16.29 13.70 -24.12
N LYS A 96 16.66 14.63 -23.23
CA LYS A 96 17.71 15.63 -23.45
C LYS A 96 19.09 15.05 -23.73
N LEU A 97 19.35 13.80 -23.34
CA LEU A 97 20.59 13.06 -23.58
C LEU A 97 20.43 12.04 -24.72
N GLY A 98 19.28 12.03 -25.41
CA GLY A 98 18.98 11.08 -26.48
C GLY A 98 18.70 9.66 -25.99
N ARG A 99 18.43 9.47 -24.71
CA ARG A 99 18.05 8.16 -24.16
C ARG A 99 16.62 7.82 -24.56
N ASP A 100 16.35 6.54 -24.84
CA ASP A 100 15.01 6.07 -25.21
C ASP A 100 14.01 6.28 -24.07
N TYR A 101 12.94 7.00 -24.37
CA TYR A 101 11.99 7.44 -23.35
C TYR A 101 11.06 6.32 -22.88
N LEU A 102 10.75 5.33 -23.73
CA LEU A 102 9.93 4.17 -23.36
C LEU A 102 10.70 3.23 -22.43
N SER A 103 11.95 2.91 -22.76
CA SER A 103 12.84 2.14 -21.89
C SER A 103 12.99 2.81 -20.52
N ARG A 104 13.24 4.13 -20.50
CA ARG A 104 13.34 4.88 -19.25
C ARG A 104 12.05 4.88 -18.44
N LEU A 105 10.89 4.94 -19.09
CA LEU A 105 9.60 4.88 -18.42
C LEU A 105 9.38 3.52 -17.72
N LEU A 106 9.71 2.42 -18.39
CA LEU A 106 9.55 1.07 -17.86
C LEU A 106 10.49 0.81 -16.67
N TYR A 107 11.78 1.12 -16.82
CA TYR A 107 12.76 1.02 -15.73
C TYR A 107 12.47 2.02 -14.60
N GLY A 108 11.95 3.21 -14.94
CA GLY A 108 11.50 4.20 -13.97
C GLY A 108 10.39 3.67 -13.07
N GLY A 109 9.50 2.84 -13.62
CA GLY A 109 8.46 2.14 -12.86
C GLY A 109 9.05 1.21 -11.81
N GLN A 110 10.12 0.47 -12.13
CA GLN A 110 10.81 -0.40 -11.17
C GLN A 110 11.35 0.40 -9.98
N ILE A 111 12.02 1.52 -10.26
CA ILE A 111 12.63 2.36 -9.22
C ILE A 111 11.55 3.02 -8.36
N SER A 112 10.50 3.59 -8.96
CA SER A 112 9.40 4.21 -8.21
C SER A 112 8.64 3.19 -7.33
N LEU A 113 8.35 1.99 -7.85
CA LEU A 113 7.74 0.91 -7.07
C LEU A 113 8.65 0.45 -5.91
N LEU A 114 9.95 0.29 -6.17
CA LEU A 114 10.93 -0.12 -5.16
C LEU A 114 11.01 0.88 -4.02
N ILE A 115 10.97 2.18 -4.31
CA ILE A 115 10.98 3.25 -3.31
C ILE A 115 9.73 3.17 -2.44
N GLY A 116 8.55 3.11 -3.07
CA GLY A 116 7.28 3.00 -2.35
C GLY A 116 7.21 1.78 -1.44
N ILE A 117 7.56 0.60 -1.97
CA ILE A 117 7.51 -0.66 -1.21
C ILE A 117 8.53 -0.64 -0.06
N SER A 118 9.77 -0.22 -0.33
CA SER A 118 10.84 -0.25 0.67
C SER A 118 10.58 0.76 1.79
N ALA A 119 10.11 1.97 1.46
CA ALA A 119 9.72 2.96 2.45
C ALA A 119 8.56 2.45 3.32
N ALA A 120 7.51 1.89 2.72
CA ALA A 120 6.36 1.34 3.44
C ALA A 120 6.72 0.13 4.33
N LEU A 121 7.67 -0.71 3.92
CA LEU A 121 8.13 -1.84 4.74
C LEU A 121 8.94 -1.38 5.96
N ILE A 122 9.87 -0.45 5.76
CA ILE A 122 10.69 0.10 6.86
C ILE A 122 9.80 0.85 7.84
N SER A 123 8.95 1.75 7.33
CA SER A 123 8.06 2.55 8.15
C SER A 123 6.99 1.70 8.83
N GLY A 124 6.48 0.70 8.12
CA GLY A 124 5.54 -0.29 8.63
C GLY A 124 6.12 -1.11 9.77
N LEU A 125 7.37 -1.56 9.65
CA LEU A 125 8.05 -2.30 10.72
C LEU A 125 8.18 -1.44 11.99
N ILE A 126 8.66 -0.21 11.85
CA ILE A 126 8.85 0.73 12.97
C ILE A 126 7.50 1.05 13.62
N GLY A 127 6.55 1.52 12.81
CA GLY A 127 5.26 1.99 13.29
C GLY A 127 4.41 0.86 13.89
N THR A 128 4.37 -0.31 13.24
CA THR A 128 3.64 -1.46 13.77
C THR A 128 4.23 -1.92 15.09
N THR A 129 5.56 -1.95 15.22
CA THR A 129 6.21 -2.34 16.49
C THR A 129 5.86 -1.36 17.61
N LEU A 130 5.99 -0.06 17.37
CA LEU A 130 5.64 0.97 18.36
C LEU A 130 4.15 0.95 18.71
N GLY A 131 3.28 0.81 17.72
CA GLY A 131 1.84 0.79 17.90
C GLY A 131 1.35 -0.46 18.64
N LEU A 132 1.92 -1.64 18.35
CA LEU A 132 1.64 -2.87 19.12
C LEU A 132 2.05 -2.71 20.58
N CYS A 133 3.24 -2.17 20.86
CA CYS A 133 3.71 -1.94 22.22
C CYS A 133 2.78 -0.98 22.97
N ALA A 134 2.46 0.18 22.38
CA ALA A 134 1.56 1.17 22.98
C ALA A 134 0.16 0.62 23.20
N GLY A 135 -0.38 -0.09 22.20
CA GLY A 135 -1.74 -0.61 22.25
C GLY A 135 -1.89 -1.78 23.23
N TYR A 136 -0.92 -2.69 23.27
CA TYR A 136 -0.97 -3.87 24.11
C TYR A 136 -0.69 -3.57 25.58
N PHE A 137 0.42 -2.89 25.88
CA PHE A 137 0.85 -2.64 27.27
C PHE A 137 0.11 -1.47 27.92
N GLY A 138 -0.31 -0.46 27.15
CA GLY A 138 -1.00 0.72 27.69
C GLY A 138 -0.14 1.54 28.67
N GLY A 139 -0.80 2.35 29.50
CA GLY A 139 -0.16 3.07 30.61
C GLY A 139 1.01 3.95 30.17
N TRP A 140 2.16 3.81 30.85
CA TRP A 140 3.36 4.60 30.55
C TRP A 140 3.95 4.32 29.16
N VAL A 141 3.91 3.06 28.69
CA VAL A 141 4.41 2.70 27.34
C VAL A 141 3.62 3.46 26.28
N ASP A 142 2.30 3.51 26.43
CA ASP A 142 1.43 4.28 25.55
C ASP A 142 1.76 5.79 25.58
N SER A 143 1.94 6.36 26.78
CA SER A 143 2.32 7.78 26.91
C SER A 143 3.64 8.10 26.22
N VAL A 144 4.66 7.25 26.36
CA VAL A 144 5.97 7.44 25.69
C VAL A 144 5.83 7.36 24.18
N VAL A 145 5.16 6.33 23.65
CA VAL A 145 4.97 6.19 22.20
C VAL A 145 4.15 7.34 21.64
N SER A 146 3.08 7.74 22.34
CA SER A 146 2.26 8.89 21.95
C SER A 146 3.06 10.19 21.91
N TYR A 147 3.99 10.38 22.85
CA TYR A 147 4.92 11.52 22.81
C TYR A 147 5.83 11.47 21.58
N ILE A 148 6.46 10.33 21.28
CA ILE A 148 7.32 10.18 20.08
C ILE A 148 6.53 10.46 18.80
N VAL A 149 5.29 9.94 18.68
CA VAL A 149 4.39 10.22 17.55
C VAL A 149 4.09 11.72 17.45
N THR A 150 3.75 12.38 18.57
CA THR A 150 3.45 13.81 18.59
C THR A 150 4.67 14.65 18.19
N THR A 151 5.87 14.32 18.68
CA THR A 151 7.12 14.96 18.26
C THR A 151 7.37 14.78 16.76
N ARG A 152 7.11 13.57 16.23
CA ARG A 152 7.28 13.29 14.80
C ARG A 152 6.33 14.12 13.94
N LEU A 153 5.06 14.20 14.30
CA LEU A 153 4.02 14.95 13.60
C LEU A 153 4.26 16.47 13.64
N ALA A 154 4.95 16.98 14.67
CA ALA A 154 5.33 18.38 14.74
C ALA A 154 6.41 18.78 13.69
N MET A 155 7.14 17.82 13.14
CA MET A 155 8.20 18.07 12.16
C MET A 155 7.72 17.85 10.72
N PRO A 156 7.75 18.87 9.84
CA PRO A 156 7.37 18.71 8.44
C PRO A 156 8.26 17.70 7.71
N VAL A 157 7.67 16.59 7.24
CA VAL A 157 8.39 15.47 6.59
C VAL A 157 9.28 15.96 5.45
N VAL A 158 8.73 16.81 4.58
CA VAL A 158 9.42 17.35 3.41
C VAL A 158 10.66 18.14 3.81
N LEU A 159 10.56 19.00 4.85
CA LEU A 159 11.70 19.82 5.28
C LEU A 159 12.84 18.95 5.82
N VAL A 160 12.52 17.97 6.66
CA VAL A 160 13.52 17.03 7.20
C VAL A 160 14.14 16.22 6.06
N ALA A 161 13.34 15.73 5.11
CA ALA A 161 13.83 14.96 4.00
C ALA A 161 14.77 15.76 3.07
N LEU A 162 14.43 17.02 2.79
CA LEU A 162 15.28 17.93 2.02
C LEU A 162 16.59 18.22 2.74
N ALA A 163 16.55 18.51 4.05
CA ALA A 163 17.75 18.75 4.84
C ALA A 163 18.68 17.52 4.84
N MET A 164 18.13 16.32 5.04
CA MET A 164 18.91 15.08 5.03
C MET A 164 19.53 14.80 3.65
N ALA A 165 18.76 14.99 2.58
CA ALA A 165 19.27 14.80 1.23
C ALA A 165 20.32 15.84 0.83
N ALA A 166 20.21 17.08 1.32
CA ALA A 166 21.22 18.12 1.08
C ALA A 166 22.52 17.87 1.87
N LEU A 167 22.42 17.32 3.09
CA LEU A 167 23.58 17.03 3.94
C LEU A 167 24.33 15.76 3.51
N VAL A 168 23.60 14.68 3.21
CA VAL A 168 24.17 13.36 2.88
C VAL A 168 24.43 13.21 1.38
N GLY A 169 23.69 13.95 0.55
CA GLY A 169 23.66 13.81 -0.91
C GLY A 169 22.46 12.97 -1.38
N GLY A 170 21.92 13.35 -2.54
CA GLY A 170 20.81 12.64 -3.18
C GLY A 170 21.22 11.26 -3.69
N SER A 171 20.48 10.22 -3.33
CA SER A 171 20.62 8.89 -3.92
C SER A 171 19.37 8.04 -3.64
N LEU A 172 19.16 6.98 -4.41
CA LEU A 172 18.07 6.02 -4.17
C LEU A 172 18.06 5.50 -2.73
N LYS A 173 19.24 5.13 -2.20
CA LYS A 173 19.37 4.59 -0.83
C LYS A 173 18.99 5.65 0.22
N VAL A 174 19.48 6.88 0.06
CA VAL A 174 19.20 7.97 1.00
C VAL A 174 17.70 8.28 1.01
N VAL A 175 17.07 8.38 -0.16
CA VAL A 175 15.63 8.61 -0.27
C VAL A 175 14.82 7.51 0.43
N VAL A 176 15.14 6.23 0.15
CA VAL A 176 14.44 5.09 0.77
C VAL A 176 14.56 5.11 2.29
N LEU A 177 15.77 5.33 2.82
CA LEU A 177 15.99 5.35 4.27
C LEU A 177 15.31 6.54 4.93
N VAL A 178 15.46 7.73 4.36
CA VAL A 178 14.83 8.96 4.89
C VAL A 178 13.31 8.81 4.92
N LEU A 179 12.68 8.38 3.83
CA LEU A 179 11.23 8.19 3.81
C LEU A 179 10.79 7.05 4.76
N GLY A 180 11.52 5.94 4.79
CA GLY A 180 11.23 4.82 5.69
C GLY A 180 11.29 5.20 7.18
N PHE A 181 12.26 6.03 7.58
CA PHE A 181 12.38 6.51 8.96
C PHE A 181 11.45 7.68 9.31
N LEU A 182 10.78 8.28 8.33
CA LEU A 182 9.95 9.45 8.54
C LEU A 182 8.44 9.20 8.41
N LEU A 183 8.01 8.10 7.78
CA LEU A 183 6.60 7.81 7.45
C LEU A 183 5.97 6.70 8.31
N TRP A 184 6.52 6.45 9.50
CA TRP A 184 6.05 5.36 10.39
C TRP A 184 4.90 5.77 11.31
N ASP A 185 4.61 7.07 11.43
CA ASP A 185 3.65 7.62 12.38
C ASP A 185 2.22 7.13 12.12
N ARG A 186 1.77 7.08 10.85
CA ARG A 186 0.45 6.53 10.50
C ARG A 186 0.31 5.06 10.89
N PHE A 187 1.35 4.26 10.65
CA PHE A 187 1.38 2.86 11.08
C PHE A 187 1.27 2.76 12.60
N ALA A 188 2.02 3.58 13.36
CA ALA A 188 1.95 3.58 14.82
C ALA A 188 0.56 3.92 15.35
N VAL A 189 -0.07 4.98 14.82
CA VAL A 189 -1.41 5.43 15.24
C VAL A 189 -2.47 4.36 14.97
N VAL A 190 -2.51 3.83 13.75
CA VAL A 190 -3.53 2.84 13.35
C VAL A 190 -3.33 1.52 14.10
N THR A 191 -2.09 1.04 14.19
CA THR A 191 -1.76 -0.20 14.90
C THR A 191 -2.11 -0.08 16.38
N ARG A 192 -1.80 1.05 17.02
CA ARG A 192 -2.15 1.32 18.41
C ARG A 192 -3.66 1.23 18.63
N ALA A 193 -4.44 1.94 17.82
CA ALA A 193 -5.90 1.94 17.95
C ALA A 193 -6.50 0.54 17.74
N ALA A 194 -6.08 -0.16 16.69
CA ALA A 194 -6.57 -1.50 16.38
C ALA A 194 -6.18 -2.53 17.47
N THR A 195 -4.95 -2.42 17.99
CA THR A 195 -4.47 -3.27 19.09
C THR A 195 -5.26 -3.03 20.37
N GLN A 196 -5.56 -1.77 20.71
CA GLN A 196 -6.38 -1.43 21.89
C GLN A 196 -7.79 -2.01 21.79
N GLN A 197 -8.37 -2.05 20.58
CA GLN A 197 -9.69 -2.64 20.35
C GLN A 197 -9.69 -4.17 20.52
N ILE A 198 -8.63 -4.84 20.08
CA ILE A 198 -8.54 -6.31 20.12
C ILE A 198 -8.09 -6.82 21.49
N ARG A 199 -7.20 -6.10 22.20
CA ARG A 199 -6.60 -6.59 23.44
C ARG A 199 -7.62 -6.94 24.53
N ASN A 200 -8.79 -6.30 24.51
CA ASN A 200 -9.85 -6.47 25.51
C ASN A 200 -10.90 -7.52 25.10
N GLN A 201 -10.71 -8.24 23.98
CA GLN A 201 -11.66 -9.25 23.52
C GLN A 201 -11.50 -10.58 24.26
N ASP A 202 -12.60 -11.34 24.35
CA ASP A 202 -12.68 -12.57 25.16
C ASP A 202 -11.64 -13.62 24.77
N PHE A 203 -11.33 -13.76 23.48
CA PHE A 203 -10.31 -14.72 23.03
C PHE A 203 -8.90 -14.37 23.51
N VAL A 204 -8.58 -13.08 23.65
CA VAL A 204 -7.30 -12.62 24.20
C VAL A 204 -7.23 -12.90 25.71
N SER A 205 -8.33 -12.65 26.43
CA SER A 205 -8.47 -13.00 27.85
C SER A 205 -8.35 -14.50 28.08
N ALA A 206 -8.97 -15.32 27.21
CA ALA A 206 -8.88 -16.78 27.26
C ALA A 206 -7.44 -17.27 26.99
N ALA A 207 -6.76 -16.71 25.99
CA ALA A 207 -5.35 -17.01 25.71
C ALA A 207 -4.44 -16.68 26.91
N ARG A 208 -4.71 -15.56 27.60
CA ARG A 208 -3.99 -15.18 28.82
C ARG A 208 -4.28 -16.17 29.96
N ALA A 209 -5.53 -16.57 30.16
CA ALA A 209 -5.91 -17.58 31.16
C ALA A 209 -5.30 -18.97 30.86
N ALA A 210 -5.09 -19.30 29.58
CA ALA A 210 -4.39 -20.51 29.14
C ALA A 210 -2.85 -20.44 29.33
N GLY A 211 -2.31 -19.34 29.86
CA GLY A 211 -0.90 -19.21 30.19
C GLY A 211 0.01 -18.84 29.01
N LEU A 212 -0.55 -18.29 27.91
CA LEU A 212 0.29 -17.79 26.82
C LEU A 212 1.10 -16.56 27.26
N THR A 213 2.35 -16.48 26.82
CA THR A 213 3.19 -15.30 27.04
C THR A 213 2.74 -14.12 26.18
N ASP A 214 3.01 -12.90 26.63
CA ASP A 214 2.63 -11.66 25.90
C ASP A 214 3.08 -11.67 24.44
N LEU A 215 4.30 -12.12 24.16
CA LEU A 215 4.82 -12.20 22.79
C LEU A 215 4.03 -13.20 21.93
N ARG A 216 3.57 -14.32 22.50
CA ARG A 216 2.73 -15.30 21.80
C ARG A 216 1.35 -14.71 21.53
N ILE A 217 0.74 -14.06 22.52
CA ILE A 217 -0.55 -13.37 22.36
C ILE A 217 -0.45 -12.32 21.25
N ILE A 218 0.58 -11.47 21.26
CA ILE A 218 0.76 -10.45 20.22
C ILE A 218 0.89 -11.08 18.84
N ARG A 219 1.71 -12.12 18.67
CA ARG A 219 1.99 -12.71 17.35
C ARG A 219 0.89 -13.63 16.82
N GLN A 220 0.19 -14.35 17.69
CA GLN A 220 -0.81 -15.36 17.31
C GLN A 220 -2.23 -14.81 17.35
N GLU A 221 -2.53 -13.93 18.30
CA GLU A 221 -3.88 -13.41 18.51
C GLU A 221 -4.05 -12.01 17.95
N ILE A 222 -3.13 -11.08 18.23
CA ILE A 222 -3.35 -9.65 17.88
C ILE A 222 -2.93 -9.35 16.45
N LEU A 223 -1.69 -9.65 16.09
CA LEU A 223 -1.09 -9.27 14.81
C LEU A 223 -1.88 -9.81 13.60
N PRO A 224 -2.35 -11.08 13.59
CA PRO A 224 -3.16 -11.59 12.48
C PRO A 224 -4.51 -10.85 12.36
N ASN A 225 -5.11 -10.45 13.49
CA ASN A 225 -6.39 -9.74 13.51
C ASN A 225 -6.30 -8.29 13.02
N ILE A 226 -5.13 -7.64 13.11
CA ILE A 226 -4.92 -6.27 12.59
C ILE A 226 -4.28 -6.22 11.19
N MET A 227 -3.93 -7.37 10.60
CA MET A 227 -3.17 -7.42 9.35
C MET A 227 -3.88 -6.70 8.19
N ASN A 228 -5.21 -6.79 8.12
CA ASN A 228 -5.98 -6.07 7.11
C ASN A 228 -5.80 -4.54 7.22
N ALA A 229 -5.82 -4.01 8.45
CA ALA A 229 -5.58 -2.58 8.68
C ALA A 229 -4.15 -2.19 8.29
N LEU A 230 -3.16 -3.04 8.58
CA LEU A 230 -1.76 -2.81 8.19
C LEU A 230 -1.58 -2.79 6.67
N ILE A 231 -2.22 -3.72 5.94
CA ILE A 231 -2.15 -3.77 4.48
C ILE A 231 -2.75 -2.49 3.87
N VAL A 232 -3.90 -2.04 4.36
CA VAL A 232 -4.51 -0.78 3.91
C VAL A 232 -3.58 0.40 4.16
N VAL A 233 -3.01 0.52 5.37
CA VAL A 233 -2.04 1.60 5.67
C VAL A 233 -0.81 1.51 4.77
N ALA A 234 -0.30 0.31 4.52
CA ALA A 234 0.87 0.11 3.65
C ALA A 234 0.62 0.59 2.22
N THR A 235 -0.57 0.36 1.65
CA THR A 235 -0.90 0.90 0.32
C THR A 235 -0.89 2.43 0.30
N LEU A 236 -1.49 3.07 1.31
CA LEU A 236 -1.55 4.52 1.39
C LEU A 236 -0.17 5.16 1.60
N GLU A 237 0.65 4.59 2.49
CA GLU A 237 2.00 5.08 2.73
C GLU A 237 2.95 4.80 1.56
N MET A 238 2.74 3.71 0.82
CA MET A 238 3.46 3.46 -0.43
C MET A 238 3.20 4.59 -1.46
N ALA A 239 1.94 4.94 -1.68
CA ALA A 239 1.58 6.04 -2.59
C ALA A 239 2.14 7.39 -2.11
N HIS A 240 2.06 7.65 -0.80
CA HIS A 240 2.60 8.86 -0.18
C HIS A 240 4.13 8.96 -0.34
N ALA A 241 4.87 7.86 -0.11
CA ALA A 241 6.31 7.81 -0.29
C ALA A 241 6.73 8.07 -1.75
N ILE A 242 5.98 7.52 -2.72
CA ILE A 242 6.22 7.75 -4.16
C ILE A 242 6.03 9.23 -4.51
N LEU A 243 4.98 9.87 -4.00
CA LEU A 243 4.75 11.30 -4.23
C LEU A 243 5.83 12.18 -3.58
N LEU A 244 6.26 11.84 -2.35
CA LEU A 244 7.35 12.55 -1.68
C LEU A 244 8.67 12.38 -2.42
N GLU A 245 8.99 11.18 -2.91
CA GLU A 245 10.17 10.98 -3.77
C GLU A 245 10.10 11.86 -5.01
N ALA A 246 8.96 11.91 -5.69
CA ALA A 246 8.80 12.75 -6.86
C ALA A 246 9.00 14.23 -6.53
N ALA A 247 8.50 14.70 -5.38
CA ALA A 247 8.72 16.06 -4.92
C ALA A 247 10.20 16.34 -4.61
N LEU A 248 10.90 15.43 -3.93
CA LEU A 248 12.34 15.55 -3.65
C LEU A 248 13.17 15.54 -4.94
N SER A 249 12.88 14.65 -5.88
CA SER A 249 13.52 14.57 -7.19
C SER A 249 13.28 15.84 -8.00
N PHE A 250 12.08 16.41 -7.95
CA PHE A 250 11.75 17.70 -8.57
C PHE A 250 12.57 18.87 -8.00
N LEU A 251 12.89 18.81 -6.70
CA LEU A 251 13.75 19.76 -6.00
C LEU A 251 15.26 19.44 -6.15
N GLY A 252 15.63 18.41 -6.91
CA GLY A 252 17.01 18.02 -7.19
C GLY A 252 17.69 17.18 -6.11
N LEU A 253 16.93 16.77 -5.09
CA LEU A 253 17.44 16.08 -3.90
C LEU A 253 17.00 14.61 -3.80
N GLY A 254 16.28 14.12 -4.82
CA GLY A 254 15.82 12.73 -4.87
C GLY A 254 16.81 11.77 -5.53
N VAL A 255 16.27 10.82 -6.31
CA VAL A 255 17.06 9.86 -7.09
C VAL A 255 17.93 10.61 -8.09
N GLN A 256 19.19 10.19 -8.22
CA GLN A 256 20.15 10.84 -9.11
C GLN A 256 20.40 10.01 -10.38
N PRO A 257 20.71 10.66 -11.52
CA PRO A 257 21.18 9.97 -12.73
C PRO A 257 22.38 9.03 -12.42
N PRO A 258 22.54 7.92 -13.16
CA PRO A 258 21.86 7.57 -14.41
C PRO A 258 20.49 6.89 -14.24
N LEU A 259 20.11 6.50 -13.02
CA LEU A 259 18.87 5.80 -12.71
C LEU A 259 17.63 6.59 -13.16
N PRO A 260 16.66 5.98 -13.84
CA PRO A 260 15.36 6.59 -14.05
C PRO A 260 14.47 6.37 -12.82
N SER A 261 13.85 7.42 -12.28
CA SER A 261 12.60 7.33 -11.50
C SER A 261 11.58 8.23 -12.18
N TRP A 262 10.29 7.98 -12.04
CA TRP A 262 9.28 8.86 -12.66
C TRP A 262 9.34 10.28 -12.09
N GLY A 263 9.64 10.42 -10.80
CA GLY A 263 9.93 11.71 -10.17
C GLY A 263 11.08 12.46 -10.83
N LEU A 264 12.20 11.78 -11.06
CA LEU A 264 13.36 12.37 -11.73
C LEU A 264 13.07 12.69 -13.20
N MET A 265 12.32 11.85 -13.91
CA MET A 265 11.92 12.10 -15.30
C MET A 265 11.05 13.38 -15.41
N ILE A 266 10.12 13.58 -14.47
CA ILE A 266 9.32 14.82 -14.38
C ILE A 266 10.25 16.02 -14.11
N ALA A 267 11.21 15.88 -13.19
CA ALA A 267 12.18 16.92 -12.86
C ALA A 267 13.03 17.32 -14.07
N GLU A 268 13.53 16.35 -14.83
CA GLU A 268 14.30 16.56 -16.07
C GLU A 268 13.42 17.21 -17.17
N GLY A 269 12.14 16.84 -17.25
CA GLY A 269 11.18 17.39 -18.21
C GLY A 269 10.73 18.83 -17.93
N LYS A 270 10.89 19.33 -16.69
CA LYS A 270 10.48 20.69 -16.28
C LYS A 270 10.97 21.79 -17.23
N GLN A 271 12.22 21.70 -17.68
CA GLN A 271 12.83 22.72 -18.55
C GLN A 271 12.23 22.75 -19.97
N TYR A 272 11.51 21.69 -20.36
CA TYR A 272 11.00 21.49 -21.71
C TYR A 272 9.48 21.59 -21.80
N MET A 273 8.78 21.86 -20.69
CA MET A 273 7.32 21.75 -20.60
C MET A 273 6.55 22.58 -21.64
N PHE A 274 7.08 23.73 -22.05
CA PHE A 274 6.40 24.63 -23.01
C PHE A 274 6.60 24.23 -24.47
N PHE A 275 7.75 23.63 -24.81
CA PHE A 275 8.13 23.36 -26.20
C PHE A 275 8.09 21.87 -26.56
N GLN A 276 8.26 21.00 -25.57
CA GLN A 276 8.32 19.54 -25.73
C GLN A 276 7.58 18.85 -24.58
N PRO A 277 6.25 19.03 -24.49
CA PRO A 277 5.47 18.67 -23.32
C PRO A 277 5.49 17.16 -22.99
N TRP A 278 5.72 16.28 -23.97
CA TRP A 278 5.75 14.82 -23.74
C TRP A 278 6.81 14.40 -22.71
N VAL A 279 7.92 15.14 -22.62
CA VAL A 279 9.04 14.85 -21.71
C VAL A 279 8.65 15.05 -20.24
N ILE A 280 7.55 15.75 -19.94
CA ILE A 280 7.02 15.87 -18.58
C ILE A 280 5.67 15.18 -18.41
N THR A 281 4.81 15.19 -19.45
CA THR A 281 3.45 14.65 -19.34
C THR A 281 3.44 13.12 -19.28
N ILE A 282 4.28 12.43 -20.04
CA ILE A 282 4.34 10.96 -20.05
C ILE A 282 4.65 10.39 -18.64
N PRO A 283 5.76 10.77 -17.97
CA PRO A 283 6.03 10.26 -16.62
C PRO A 283 5.04 10.81 -15.59
N GLY A 284 4.50 12.01 -15.81
CA GLY A 284 3.44 12.57 -14.97
C GLY A 284 2.15 11.75 -15.00
N VAL A 285 1.69 11.33 -16.17
CA VAL A 285 0.52 10.45 -16.34
C VAL A 285 0.80 9.06 -15.76
N ALA A 286 1.99 8.50 -15.97
CA ALA A 286 2.36 7.22 -15.37
C ALA A 286 2.32 7.28 -13.84
N LEU A 287 2.90 8.34 -13.25
CA LEU A 287 2.88 8.57 -11.80
C LEU A 287 1.45 8.75 -11.27
N LEU A 288 0.62 9.53 -11.96
CA LEU A 288 -0.80 9.71 -11.62
C LEU A 288 -1.53 8.37 -11.60
N LEU A 289 -1.38 7.57 -12.67
CA LEU A 289 -2.04 6.27 -12.77
C LEU A 289 -1.60 5.30 -11.68
N LEU A 290 -0.32 5.28 -11.33
CA LEU A 290 0.18 4.45 -10.23
C LEU A 290 -0.40 4.85 -8.88
N VAL A 291 -0.35 6.14 -8.55
CA VAL A 291 -0.88 6.66 -7.28
C VAL A 291 -2.38 6.41 -7.19
N LEU A 292 -3.13 6.68 -8.27
CA LEU A 292 -4.55 6.38 -8.35
C LEU A 292 -4.83 4.89 -8.17
N ALA A 293 -4.06 4.03 -8.83
CA ALA A 293 -4.23 2.59 -8.76
C ALA A 293 -4.00 2.04 -7.35
N ILE A 294 -2.93 2.51 -6.68
CA ILE A 294 -2.62 2.12 -5.30
C ILE A 294 -3.71 2.60 -4.34
N ASN A 295 -4.19 3.84 -4.47
CA ASN A 295 -5.24 4.37 -3.60
C ASN A 295 -6.57 3.62 -3.80
N LEU A 296 -6.99 3.39 -5.06
CA LEU A 296 -8.20 2.61 -5.36
C LEU A 296 -8.13 1.17 -4.84
N LEU A 297 -6.94 0.56 -4.90
CA LEU A 297 -6.70 -0.76 -4.33
C LEU A 297 -6.83 -0.73 -2.80
N GLY A 298 -6.21 0.26 -2.14
CA GLY A 298 -6.25 0.43 -0.69
C GLY A 298 -7.65 0.67 -0.14
N ASP A 299 -8.41 1.58 -0.77
CA ASP A 299 -9.80 1.86 -0.42
C ASP A 299 -10.68 0.63 -0.64
N GLY A 300 -10.50 -0.06 -1.77
CA GLY A 300 -11.18 -1.32 -2.04
C GLY A 300 -10.90 -2.39 -0.99
N LEU A 301 -9.63 -2.58 -0.60
CA LEU A 301 -9.25 -3.52 0.45
C LEU A 301 -9.89 -3.17 1.78
N ARG A 302 -9.93 -1.88 2.13
CA ARG A 302 -10.61 -1.40 3.35
C ARG A 302 -12.09 -1.73 3.33
N ASP A 303 -12.78 -1.46 2.23
CA ASP A 303 -14.23 -1.65 2.13
C ASP A 303 -14.62 -3.14 2.10
N ILE A 304 -13.81 -3.98 1.47
CA ILE A 304 -14.02 -5.44 1.43
C ILE A 304 -13.80 -6.08 2.81
N THR A 305 -12.83 -5.57 3.58
CA THR A 305 -12.42 -6.11 4.88
C THR A 305 -13.16 -5.50 6.06
N ALA A 306 -13.86 -4.38 5.86
CA ALA A 306 -14.74 -3.80 6.86
C ALA A 306 -15.83 -4.83 7.25
N PRO A 307 -15.98 -5.17 8.55
CA PRO A 307 -17.16 -5.87 9.02
C PRO A 307 -18.34 -4.93 8.79
N GLU A 308 -19.32 -5.32 7.97
CA GLU A 308 -20.55 -4.56 7.78
C GLU A 308 -21.12 -4.22 9.16
N ALA A 309 -21.26 -2.92 9.45
CA ALA A 309 -22.25 -2.47 10.41
C ALA A 309 -23.58 -2.94 9.85
N ARG A 310 -24.10 -4.06 10.38
CA ARG A 310 -25.45 -4.53 10.08
C ARG A 310 -26.40 -3.38 10.39
N HIS A 311 -27.05 -2.86 9.36
CA HIS A 311 -28.26 -2.05 9.46
C HIS A 311 -29.39 -2.89 8.87
#